data_AF-T1BFM1-F1
#
_entry.id   AF-T1BFM1-F1
#
_cell.length_a   1.000
_cell.length_b   1.000
_cell.length_c   1.000
_cell.angle_alpha   90.00
_cell.angle_beta   90.00
_cell.angle_gamma   90.00
#
_symmetry.space_group_name_H-M   'P 1'
#
loop_
_entity.id
_entity.type
_entity.pdbx_description
1 polymer ?
#
loop_
_entity_poly.entity_id
_entity_poly.type
_entity_poly.pdbx_seq_one_letter_code
_entity_poly.pdbx_strand_id
1 'polypeptide(L)'
;MVSKGHVVAVEEMGWQLICGLPKTLNAVQEVLDSTEVPARPETLVRQTKVSTIYAVETKPSLYGKERRVVVYLNGARGMREADHRNGALAEVITALGKLAEQGATWSEAKLHKAIRETVGRWTPYLEVRVRRKGKGPRVTWSYHQHALRAAERRDGKFALLVTDPTLS
;
A
#
# COMPACT_ATOMS: atom_id res chain seq x y z
N MET A 1 -0.32 -15.54 6.75
CA MET A 1 -0.15 -14.13 7.15
C MET A 1 -0.29 -14.06 8.66
N VAL A 2 0.65 -13.43 9.38
CA VAL A 2 0.62 -13.39 10.85
C VAL A 2 -0.55 -12.50 11.30
N SER A 3 -1.43 -13.04 12.15
CA SER A 3 -2.59 -12.33 12.70
C SER A 3 -2.39 -12.07 14.19
N LYS A 4 -3.19 -11.19 14.79
CA LYS A 4 -3.16 -10.90 16.23
C LYS A 4 -3.19 -12.18 17.07
N GLY A 5 -4.08 -13.12 16.74
CA GLY A 5 -4.23 -14.37 17.49
C GLY A 5 -2.96 -15.23 17.48
N HIS A 6 -2.26 -15.30 16.34
CA HIS A 6 -1.00 -16.04 16.25
C HIS A 6 0.09 -15.42 17.12
N VAL A 7 0.20 -14.09 17.15
CA VAL A 7 1.21 -13.40 17.97
C VAL A 7 0.94 -13.65 19.45
N VAL A 8 -0.31 -13.48 19.88
CA VAL A 8 -0.69 -13.70 21.29
C VAL A 8 -0.43 -15.13 21.72
N ALA A 9 -0.81 -16.12 20.91
CA ALA A 9 -0.60 -17.54 21.25
C ALA A 9 0.90 -17.90 21.39
N VAL A 10 1.76 -17.40 20.51
CA VAL A 10 3.21 -17.64 20.57
C VAL A 10 3.82 -17.00 21.82
N GLU A 11 3.38 -15.80 22.18
CA GLU A 11 3.84 -15.13 23.41
C GLU A 11 3.37 -15.85 24.67
N GLU A 12 2.12 -16.33 24.72
CA GLU A 12 1.59 -17.11 25.84
C GLU A 12 2.37 -18.40 26.07
N MET A 13 2.98 -18.95 25.02
CA MET A 13 3.88 -20.11 25.10
C MET A 13 5.31 -19.74 25.54
N GLY A 14 5.60 -18.46 25.77
CA GLY A 14 6.93 -17.97 26.17
C GLY A 14 7.93 -17.82 25.03
N TRP A 15 7.48 -17.87 23.77
CA TRP A 15 8.36 -17.77 22.60
C TRP A 15 8.61 -16.33 22.20
N GLN A 16 9.85 -16.05 21.79
CA GLN A 16 10.24 -14.78 21.19
C GLN A 16 10.04 -14.83 19.67
N LEU A 17 9.52 -13.74 19.09
CA LEU A 17 9.13 -13.64 17.69
C LEU A 17 9.83 -12.45 17.03
N ILE A 18 10.43 -12.72 15.87
CA ILE A 18 10.80 -11.71 14.87
C ILE A 18 9.97 -12.01 13.61
N CYS A 19 9.04 -11.11 13.25
CA CYS A 19 8.19 -11.34 12.09
C CYS A 19 7.85 -10.08 11.30
N GLY A 20 7.59 -10.27 10.01
CA GLY A 20 7.09 -9.19 9.16
C GLY A 20 5.62 -8.88 9.43
N LEU A 21 5.31 -7.60 9.60
CA LEU A 21 3.95 -7.11 9.76
C LEU A 21 3.33 -6.79 8.39
N PRO A 22 2.12 -7.30 8.09
CA PRO A 22 1.49 -7.09 6.80
C PRO A 22 0.93 -5.67 6.65
N LYS A 23 1.22 -5.02 5.51
CA LYS A 23 0.70 -3.68 5.15
C LYS A 23 -0.82 -3.63 5.00
N THR A 24 -1.51 -4.77 4.96
CA THR A 24 -2.98 -4.83 4.88
C THR A 24 -3.67 -4.48 6.19
N LEU A 25 -2.96 -4.47 7.32
CA LEU A 25 -3.50 -4.08 8.62
C LEU A 25 -3.47 -2.57 8.80
N ASN A 26 -4.60 -1.96 9.16
CA ASN A 26 -4.70 -0.51 9.39
C ASN A 26 -3.69 -0.01 10.43
N ALA A 27 -3.56 -0.71 11.57
CA ALA A 27 -2.59 -0.36 12.60
C ALA A 27 -1.14 -0.36 12.07
N VAL A 28 -0.80 -1.25 11.13
CA VAL A 28 0.53 -1.26 10.50
C VAL A 28 0.66 -0.10 9.52
N GLN A 29 -0.39 0.22 8.75
CA GLN A 29 -0.37 1.39 7.86
C GLN A 29 -0.16 2.70 8.65
N GLU A 30 -0.83 2.85 9.79
CA GLU A 30 -0.66 4.00 10.68
C GLU A 30 0.78 4.14 11.17
N VAL A 31 1.42 3.04 11.57
CA VAL A 31 2.85 3.02 11.93
C VAL A 31 3.73 3.43 10.75
N LEU A 32 3.50 2.88 9.55
CA LEU A 32 4.30 3.19 8.36
C LEU A 32 4.12 4.64 7.88
N ASP A 33 2.90 5.19 8.03
CA ASP A 33 2.56 6.56 7.64
C ASP A 33 3.14 7.58 8.62
N SER A 34 3.19 7.26 9.92
CA SER A 34 3.74 8.14 10.97
C SER A 34 5.26 8.03 11.16
N THR A 35 5.89 6.96 10.68
CA THR A 35 7.33 6.74 10.88
C THR A 35 8.15 7.20 9.68
N GLU A 36 9.03 8.17 9.91
CA GLU A 36 10.05 8.58 8.94
C GLU A 36 11.29 7.70 9.06
N VAL A 37 11.81 7.24 7.92
CA VAL A 37 13.07 6.49 7.83
C VAL A 37 14.01 7.29 6.94
N PRO A 38 14.77 8.25 7.49
CA PRO A 38 15.60 9.12 6.68
C PRO A 38 16.77 8.32 6.09
N ALA A 39 17.21 8.64 4.87
CA ALA A 39 18.38 8.02 4.25
C ALA A 39 19.65 8.72 4.74
N ARG A 40 20.16 8.32 5.92
CA ARG A 40 21.35 8.90 6.57
C ARG A 40 22.29 7.80 7.07
N PRO A 41 23.57 8.12 7.35
CA PRO A 41 24.51 7.12 7.88
C PRO A 41 24.01 6.44 9.16
N GLU A 42 23.33 7.16 10.04
CA GLU A 42 22.87 6.64 11.35
C GLU A 42 21.74 5.62 11.23
N THR A 43 20.98 5.66 10.13
CA THR A 43 19.87 4.75 9.87
C THR A 43 20.24 3.64 8.88
N LEU A 44 21.46 3.65 8.34
CA LEU A 44 21.93 2.67 7.36
C LEU A 44 22.16 1.32 8.05
N VAL A 45 21.36 0.32 7.70
CA VAL A 45 21.48 -1.04 8.25
C VAL A 45 22.24 -1.95 7.30
N ARG A 46 22.00 -1.83 5.99
CA ARG A 46 22.62 -2.72 5.01
C ARG A 46 22.72 -2.07 3.65
N GLN A 47 23.86 -2.26 3.00
CA GLN A 47 24.06 -1.91 1.60
C GLN A 47 24.42 -3.17 0.80
N THR A 48 23.84 -3.28 -0.39
CA THR A 48 24.12 -4.34 -1.36
C THR A 48 24.30 -3.70 -2.74
N LYS A 49 24.73 -4.50 -3.74
CA LYS A 49 24.85 -4.02 -5.13
C LYS A 49 23.53 -3.51 -5.72
N VAL A 50 22.39 -3.98 -5.22
CA VAL A 50 21.06 -3.74 -5.82
C VAL A 50 20.10 -3.00 -4.92
N SER A 51 20.47 -2.76 -3.66
CA SER A 51 19.58 -2.12 -2.68
C SER A 51 20.35 -1.61 -1.47
N THR A 52 19.84 -0.53 -0.92
CA THR A 52 20.20 -0.02 0.40
C THR A 52 18.99 -0.13 1.33
N ILE A 53 19.22 -0.53 2.57
CA ILE A 53 18.22 -0.66 3.62
C ILE A 53 18.56 0.31 4.74
N TYR A 54 17.61 1.17 5.05
CA TYR A 54 17.63 2.04 6.22
C TYR A 54 16.57 1.58 7.21
N ALA A 55 16.77 1.74 8.51
CA ALA A 55 15.76 1.39 9.50
C ALA A 55 15.79 2.30 10.72
N VAL A 56 14.66 2.37 11.42
CA VAL A 56 14.49 3.01 12.72
C VAL A 56 13.65 2.11 13.61
N GLU A 57 13.92 2.14 14.92
CA GLU A 57 13.06 1.52 15.93
C GLU A 57 11.95 2.50 16.34
N THR A 58 10.75 1.98 16.56
CA THR A 58 9.62 2.71 17.14
C THR A 58 8.87 1.82 18.14
N LYS A 59 8.03 2.44 18.97
CA LYS A 59 7.23 1.78 20.02
C LYS A 59 5.73 2.06 19.88
N PRO A 60 5.07 1.63 18.80
CA PRO A 60 3.64 1.87 18.62
C PRO A 60 2.78 0.95 19.50
N SER A 61 1.54 1.38 19.74
CA SER A 61 0.49 0.49 20.25
C SER A 61 0.04 -0.47 19.15
N LEU A 62 0.37 -1.75 19.28
CA LEU A 62 0.02 -2.78 18.30
C LEU A 62 -0.47 -4.03 19.03
N TYR A 63 -1.62 -4.54 18.60
CA TYR A 63 -2.30 -5.68 19.23
C TYR A 63 -2.71 -5.47 20.69
N GLY A 64 -2.91 -4.21 21.10
CA GLY A 64 -3.44 -3.85 22.44
C GLY A 64 -2.37 -3.62 23.50
N LYS A 65 -1.07 -3.60 23.13
CA LYS A 65 0.02 -3.18 24.01
C LYS A 65 1.10 -2.45 23.21
N GLU A 66 1.98 -1.74 23.91
CA GLU A 66 3.16 -1.14 23.29
C GLU A 66 4.10 -2.24 22.77
N ARG A 67 4.56 -2.10 21.52
CA ARG A 67 5.42 -3.09 20.85
C ARG A 67 6.65 -2.42 20.29
N ARG A 68 7.80 -3.08 20.40
CA ARG A 68 8.98 -2.69 19.63
C ARG A 68 8.80 -3.11 18.17
N VAL A 69 8.85 -2.13 17.27
CA VAL A 69 8.70 -2.34 15.83
C VAL A 69 9.86 -1.65 15.13
N VAL A 70 10.55 -2.39 14.28
CA VAL A 70 11.57 -1.83 13.39
C VAL A 70 10.91 -1.50 12.05
N VAL A 71 10.90 -0.23 11.68
CA VAL A 71 10.44 0.22 10.37
C VAL A 71 11.65 0.40 9.48
N TYR A 72 11.68 -0.29 8.34
CA TYR A 72 12.77 -0.20 7.38
C TYR A 72 12.30 0.25 6.01
N LEU A 73 13.17 0.97 5.31
CA LEU A 73 13.01 1.42 3.93
C LEU A 73 13.94 0.64 3.02
N ASN A 74 13.36 -0.03 2.02
CA ASN A 74 14.08 -0.68 0.93
C ASN A 74 13.79 0.06 -0.38
N GLY A 75 14.74 0.88 -0.84
CA GLY A 75 14.56 1.73 -2.03
C GLY A 75 14.28 0.94 -3.30
N ALA A 76 14.99 -0.17 -3.53
CA ALA A 76 14.80 -0.99 -4.72
C ALA A 76 13.44 -1.69 -4.77
N ARG A 77 12.87 -2.00 -3.61
CA ARG A 77 11.51 -2.53 -3.50
C ARG A 77 10.46 -1.43 -3.61
N GLY A 78 10.73 -0.24 -3.07
CA GLY A 78 9.86 0.92 -3.22
C GLY A 78 9.69 1.32 -4.69
N MET A 79 10.78 1.38 -5.44
CA MET A 79 10.72 1.66 -6.89
C MET A 79 9.88 0.62 -7.64
N ARG A 80 10.08 -0.68 -7.36
CA ARG A 80 9.27 -1.75 -7.97
C ARG A 80 7.78 -1.66 -7.60
N GLU A 81 7.46 -1.31 -6.35
CA GLU A 81 6.07 -1.11 -5.90
C GLU A 81 5.42 0.08 -6.62
N ALA A 82 6.17 1.18 -6.77
CA ALA A 82 5.74 2.36 -7.52
C ALA A 82 5.52 2.05 -9.00
N ASP A 83 6.49 1.40 -9.66
CA ASP A 83 6.41 1.04 -11.08
C ASP A 83 5.23 0.12 -11.36
N HIS A 84 5.00 -0.88 -10.50
CA HIS A 84 3.86 -1.79 -10.62
C HIS A 84 2.51 -1.05 -10.48
N ARG A 85 2.40 -0.14 -9.50
CA ARG A 85 1.19 0.68 -9.33
C ARG A 85 0.97 1.60 -10.53
N ASN A 86 2.01 2.32 -10.95
CA ASN A 86 1.93 3.30 -12.03
C ASN A 86 1.62 2.64 -13.36
N GLY A 87 2.27 1.51 -13.68
CA GLY A 87 1.99 0.73 -14.88
C GLY A 87 0.56 0.22 -14.91
N ALA A 88 0.08 -0.38 -13.81
CA ALA A 88 -1.28 -0.88 -13.74
C ALA A 88 -2.34 0.24 -13.83
N LEU A 89 -2.11 1.40 -13.22
CA LEU A 89 -3.00 2.55 -13.36
C LEU A 89 -3.04 3.10 -14.79
N ALA A 90 -1.89 3.12 -15.49
CA ALA A 90 -1.82 3.53 -16.89
C ALA A 90 -2.63 2.59 -17.80
N GLU A 91 -2.57 1.28 -17.56
CA GLU A 91 -3.40 0.29 -18.26
C GLU A 91 -4.90 0.51 -18.00
N VAL A 92 -5.28 0.69 -16.73
CA VAL A 92 -6.68 0.96 -16.34
C VAL A 92 -7.20 2.22 -17.01
N ILE A 93 -6.41 3.29 -17.05
CA ILE A 93 -6.81 4.55 -17.69
C ILE A 93 -7.00 4.38 -19.20
N THR A 94 -6.09 3.66 -19.84
CA THR A 94 -6.20 3.34 -21.28
C THR A 94 -7.48 2.55 -21.55
N ALA A 95 -7.80 1.58 -20.70
CA ALA A 95 -9.03 0.80 -20.79
C ALA A 95 -10.29 1.63 -20.53
N LEU A 96 -10.26 2.55 -19.55
CA LEU A 96 -11.36 3.50 -19.30
C LEU A 96 -11.58 4.44 -20.48
N GLY A 97 -10.52 4.87 -21.16
CA GLY A 97 -10.61 5.66 -22.40
C GLY A 97 -11.34 4.90 -23.50
N LYS A 98 -10.92 3.66 -23.78
CA LYS A 98 -11.61 2.77 -24.73
C LYS A 98 -13.07 2.53 -24.34
N LEU A 99 -13.34 2.34 -23.05
CA LEU A 99 -14.69 2.15 -22.53
C LEU A 99 -15.56 3.40 -22.70
N ALA A 100 -15.00 4.60 -22.60
CA ALA A 100 -15.71 5.85 -22.84
C ALA A 100 -16.18 5.97 -24.30
N GLU A 101 -15.36 5.52 -25.25
CA GLU A 101 -15.66 5.50 -26.69
C GLU A 101 -16.69 4.42 -27.04
N GLN A 102 -16.39 3.16 -26.67
CA GLN A 102 -17.23 2.00 -27.00
C GLN A 102 -18.56 2.00 -26.23
N GLY A 103 -18.54 2.52 -25.01
CA GLY A 103 -19.68 2.57 -24.09
C GLY A 103 -20.64 3.73 -24.35
N ALA A 104 -20.40 4.56 -25.38
CA ALA A 104 -21.19 5.76 -25.67
C ALA A 104 -22.70 5.48 -25.76
N THR A 105 -23.11 4.33 -26.28
CA THR A 105 -24.52 3.94 -26.48
C THR A 105 -25.05 2.99 -25.40
N TRP A 106 -24.19 2.43 -24.54
CA TRP A 106 -24.55 1.37 -23.59
C TRP A 106 -25.59 1.82 -22.54
N SER A 107 -26.23 0.88 -21.85
CA SER A 107 -27.01 1.24 -20.65
C SER A 107 -26.06 1.66 -19.52
N GLU A 108 -26.55 2.48 -18.60
CA GLU A 108 -25.76 2.91 -17.45
C GLU A 108 -25.33 1.71 -16.59
N ALA A 109 -26.23 0.75 -16.37
CA ALA A 109 -25.93 -0.49 -15.65
C ALA A 109 -24.80 -1.31 -16.30
N LYS A 110 -24.81 -1.45 -17.64
CA LYS A 110 -23.74 -2.15 -18.37
C LYS A 110 -22.41 -1.39 -18.23
N LEU A 111 -22.45 -0.06 -18.25
CA LEU A 111 -21.26 0.78 -18.12
C LEU A 111 -20.65 0.70 -16.72
N HIS A 112 -21.46 0.76 -15.65
CA HIS A 112 -20.97 0.58 -14.27
C HIS A 112 -20.40 -0.82 -14.03
N LYS A 113 -20.97 -1.86 -14.64
CA LYS A 113 -20.40 -3.21 -14.57
C LYS A 113 -19.00 -3.24 -15.21
N ALA A 114 -18.88 -2.74 -16.45
CA ALA A 114 -17.60 -2.71 -17.16
C ALA A 114 -16.55 -1.83 -16.46
N ILE A 115 -16.95 -0.69 -15.88
CA ILE A 115 -16.06 0.16 -15.08
C ILE A 115 -15.53 -0.63 -13.87
N ARG A 116 -16.39 -1.33 -13.12
CA ARG A 116 -15.96 -2.11 -11.95
C ARG A 116 -15.00 -3.23 -12.34
N GLU A 117 -15.24 -3.91 -13.45
CA GLU A 117 -14.35 -4.95 -13.98
C GLU A 117 -13.00 -4.37 -14.44
N THR A 118 -13.01 -3.19 -15.05
CA THR A 118 -11.81 -2.52 -15.57
C THR A 118 -10.94 -1.96 -14.44
N VAL A 119 -11.56 -1.29 -13.46
CA VAL A 119 -10.86 -0.62 -12.37
C VAL A 119 -10.45 -1.63 -11.29
N GLY A 120 -11.33 -2.57 -10.96
CA GLY A 120 -11.07 -3.65 -10.01
C GLY A 120 -10.44 -3.17 -8.69
N ARG A 121 -9.31 -3.77 -8.32
CA ARG A 121 -8.58 -3.45 -7.08
C ARG A 121 -8.02 -2.02 -7.01
N TRP A 122 -7.97 -1.32 -8.14
CA TRP A 122 -7.42 0.04 -8.22
C TRP A 122 -8.45 1.13 -7.92
N THR A 123 -9.69 0.74 -7.59
CA THR A 123 -10.79 1.64 -7.20
C THR A 123 -10.38 2.70 -6.17
N PRO A 124 -9.60 2.40 -5.12
CA PRO A 124 -9.21 3.41 -4.12
C PRO A 124 -8.39 4.60 -4.68
N TYR A 125 -7.82 4.47 -5.88
CA TYR A 125 -6.96 5.48 -6.50
C TYR A 125 -7.64 6.28 -7.60
N LEU A 126 -8.88 5.94 -7.96
CA LEU A 126 -9.59 6.52 -9.10
C LEU A 126 -11.00 6.95 -8.70
N GLU A 127 -11.35 8.18 -9.02
CA GLU A 127 -12.73 8.65 -9.04
C GLU A 127 -13.27 8.52 -10.46
N VAL A 128 -14.12 7.53 -10.71
CA VAL A 128 -14.77 7.34 -12.01
C VAL A 128 -16.21 7.79 -11.94
N ARG A 129 -16.63 8.64 -12.89
CA ARG A 129 -17.98 9.17 -13.00
C ARG A 129 -18.59 8.86 -14.35
N VAL A 130 -19.84 8.42 -14.35
CA VAL A 130 -20.64 8.20 -15.56
C VAL A 130 -21.52 9.41 -15.80
N ARG A 131 -21.50 9.95 -17.02
CA ARG A 131 -22.38 11.03 -17.46
C ARG A 131 -23.59 10.47 -18.22
N ARG A 132 -24.70 11.23 -18.20
CA ARG A 132 -25.88 10.94 -19.02
C ARG A 132 -25.54 11.06 -20.51
N LYS A 133 -26.34 10.41 -21.36
CA LYS A 133 -26.22 10.48 -22.81
C LYS A 133 -26.29 11.96 -23.26
N GLY A 134 -25.33 12.41 -24.05
CA GLY A 134 -25.21 13.79 -24.47
C GLY A 134 -23.87 14.08 -25.13
N LYS A 135 -23.52 15.36 -25.27
CA LYS A 135 -22.24 15.79 -25.87
C LYS A 135 -21.09 15.58 -24.87
N GLY A 136 -20.10 14.78 -25.24
CA GLY A 136 -18.88 14.53 -24.46
C GLY A 136 -18.69 13.06 -24.04
N PRO A 137 -17.53 12.74 -23.41
CA PRO A 137 -17.21 11.38 -23.00
C PRO A 137 -18.16 10.91 -21.90
N ARG A 138 -18.68 9.69 -22.07
CA ARG A 138 -19.68 9.12 -21.15
C ARG A 138 -19.07 8.64 -19.83
N VAL A 139 -17.78 8.34 -19.85
CA VAL A 139 -16.98 8.02 -18.66
C VAL A 139 -15.94 9.11 -18.51
N THR A 140 -15.91 9.73 -17.34
CA THR A 140 -14.86 10.68 -16.93
C THR A 140 -14.19 10.16 -15.68
N TRP A 141 -12.90 10.41 -15.53
CA TRP A 141 -12.15 9.94 -14.38
C TRP A 141 -11.14 10.99 -13.90
N SER A 142 -10.76 10.89 -12.63
CA SER A 142 -9.66 11.64 -12.03
C SER A 142 -8.94 10.77 -11.01
N TYR A 143 -7.68 11.06 -10.75
CA TYR A 143 -6.95 10.40 -9.67
C TYR A 143 -7.42 10.87 -8.31
N HIS A 144 -7.60 9.93 -7.39
CA HIS A 144 -7.77 10.23 -5.98
C HIS A 144 -6.39 10.51 -5.36
N GLN A 145 -5.92 11.75 -5.56
CA GLN A 145 -4.55 12.19 -5.26
C GLN A 145 -4.13 11.88 -3.81
N HIS A 146 -5.04 12.01 -2.85
CA HIS A 146 -4.74 11.72 -1.45
C HIS A 146 -4.39 10.24 -1.22
N ALA A 147 -5.15 9.31 -1.81
CA ALA A 147 -4.85 7.88 -1.69
C ALA A 147 -3.57 7.48 -2.43
N LEU A 148 -3.27 8.12 -3.58
CA LEU A 148 -2.01 7.90 -4.28
C LEU A 148 -0.82 8.32 -3.42
N ARG A 149 -0.83 9.55 -2.90
CA ARG A 149 0.24 10.05 -2.01
C ARG A 149 0.39 9.19 -0.76
N ALA A 150 -0.72 8.71 -0.20
CA ALA A 150 -0.67 7.79 0.93
C ALA A 150 0.02 6.45 0.57
N ALA A 151 -0.27 5.89 -0.62
CA ALA A 151 0.42 4.70 -1.10
C ALA A 151 1.91 4.96 -1.38
N GLU A 152 2.23 6.07 -2.05
CA GLU A 152 3.61 6.48 -2.36
C GLU A 152 4.47 6.62 -1.10
N ARG A 153 3.94 7.21 -0.02
CA ARG A 153 4.67 7.32 1.26
C ARG A 153 5.04 5.97 1.89
N ARG A 154 4.35 4.89 1.52
CA ARG A 154 4.56 3.55 2.06
C ARG A 154 5.39 2.66 1.13
N ASP A 155 5.69 3.13 -0.08
CA ASP A 155 6.47 2.36 -1.05
C ASP A 155 7.83 2.03 -0.44
N GLY A 156 8.17 0.74 -0.44
CA GLY A 156 9.45 0.27 0.09
C GLY A 156 9.58 0.34 1.62
N LYS A 157 8.62 0.92 2.35
CA LYS A 157 8.58 0.86 3.82
C LYS A 157 7.99 -0.46 4.28
N PHE A 158 8.54 -1.07 5.32
CA PHE A 158 8.02 -2.29 5.92
C PHE A 158 8.23 -2.25 7.43
N ALA A 159 7.45 -3.04 8.17
CA ALA A 159 7.54 -3.12 9.61
C ALA A 159 7.87 -4.56 10.04
N LEU A 160 8.79 -4.69 10.99
CA LEU A 160 9.15 -5.92 11.67
C LEU A 160 8.74 -5.81 13.13
N LEU A 161 7.97 -6.77 13.62
CA LEU A 161 7.69 -6.93 15.04
C LEU A 161 8.85 -7.72 15.68
N VAL A 162 9.33 -7.21 16.80
CA VAL A 162 10.28 -7.92 17.67
C VAL A 162 9.68 -7.97 19.07
N THR A 163 9.47 -9.17 19.62
CA THR A 163 8.99 -9.33 21.00
C THR A 163 10.12 -9.33 22.02
N ASP A 164 11.35 -9.65 21.60
CA ASP A 164 12.55 -9.60 22.46
C ASP A 164 13.34 -8.31 22.21
N PRO A 165 13.37 -7.37 23.18
CA PRO A 165 14.14 -6.15 23.02
C PRO A 165 15.67 -6.36 23.01
N THR A 166 16.17 -7.58 23.25
CA THR A 166 17.60 -7.90 23.16
C THR A 166 18.02 -8.43 21.78
N LEU A 167 17.05 -8.72 20.90
CA LEU A 167 17.29 -9.28 19.57
C LEU A 167 17.15 -8.26 18.42
N SER A 168 16.84 -7.00 18.74
CA SER A 168 16.68 -5.90 17.78
C SER A 168 17.96 -5.10 17.57
#